data_AF-A0A7W0THJ4-F1
#
_entry.id   AF-A0A7W0THJ4-F1
#
_cell.length_a   1.000
_cell.length_b   1.000
_cell.length_c   1.000
_cell.angle_alpha   90.00
_cell.angle_beta   90.00
_cell.angle_gamma   90.00
#
_symmetry.space_group_name_H-M   'P 1'
#
loop_
_entity.id
_entity.type
_entity.pdbx_description
1 polymer ?
#
loop_
_entity_poly.entity_id
_entity_poly.type
_entity_poly.pdbx_seq_one_letter_code
_entity_poly.pdbx_strand_id
1 'polypeptide(L)'
;MKLSCVAAVLAAGACSSAIVPVAAAHDSVPSWGHNEAALPLVIGHRGAPGYRPDHTLEGYKLAIEMGADYIEPDLVATKDGVLIARHEPNITATTDVKAHPEFADRYREGVNVDGALEKGWFASDFTLKEIKTLGAVQPLPERPQQFNGEFEIPTFKEVLALARREGHKRGRTVGVYPETKHPTYHKALGLPLERRLVRSLRRAGLNRRHSPVYIQSFEQSNLRELDTLTRVKLVQLVDAWDVALDGSLLYESTSLRPYDWTVSGDPALMSRTYGYFATNAGLDEVATYADGIGPWKPYIVSRTATDANQDGNADDTDGDGKVDESDWELALPTSLVRRAHRRGLEVHPYTFRNEEKRLASDYAGDPAAEYKLFFALGVDGVFSDFPDTAVAAREAFFAG
;
A
#
# COMPACT_ATOMS: atom_id res chain seq x y z
N MET A 1 45.61 36.33 47.24
CA MET A 1 46.63 36.87 46.30
C MET A 1 47.36 35.69 45.67
N LYS A 2 47.32 35.60 44.34
CA LYS A 2 48.09 34.73 43.42
C LYS A 2 47.69 33.26 43.23
N LEU A 3 47.24 33.01 42.00
CA LEU A 3 47.17 31.75 41.25
C LEU A 3 48.55 31.06 41.12
N SER A 4 48.55 29.73 40.91
CA SER A 4 49.10 29.11 39.68
C SER A 4 48.81 27.60 39.59
N CYS A 5 48.44 27.20 38.37
CA CYS A 5 48.17 25.85 37.85
C CYS A 5 49.43 24.97 37.71
N VAL A 6 49.26 23.64 37.66
CA VAL A 6 49.86 22.66 36.69
C VAL A 6 49.04 21.34 36.80
N ALA A 7 48.13 21.07 35.86
CA ALA A 7 48.21 20.12 34.72
C ALA A 7 48.07 18.62 35.09
N ALA A 8 46.91 18.03 34.73
CA ALA A 8 46.67 16.60 34.67
C ALA A 8 46.64 16.15 33.21
N VAL A 9 47.45 15.13 32.89
CA VAL A 9 47.54 14.48 31.59
C VAL A 9 46.35 13.52 31.44
N LEU A 10 45.52 13.70 30.41
CA LEU A 10 44.53 12.72 29.97
C LEU A 10 45.05 12.06 28.69
N ALA A 11 45.24 10.75 28.74
CA ALA A 11 45.60 9.93 27.60
C ALA A 11 44.39 9.76 26.67
N ALA A 12 44.54 10.13 25.41
CA ALA A 12 43.57 9.89 24.36
C ALA A 12 43.61 8.42 23.93
N GLY A 13 42.54 7.67 24.19
CA GLY A 13 42.29 6.38 23.57
C GLY A 13 41.63 6.60 22.21
N ALA A 14 42.34 6.24 21.14
CA ALA A 14 41.79 6.22 19.79
C ALA A 14 40.81 5.04 19.66
N CYS A 15 39.51 5.32 19.58
CA CYS A 15 38.54 4.35 19.08
C CYS A 15 38.57 4.42 17.55
N SER A 16 39.25 3.47 16.92
CA SER A 16 39.10 3.21 15.50
C SER A 16 37.73 2.60 15.24
N SER A 17 36.83 3.36 14.63
CA SER A 17 35.56 2.88 14.10
C SER A 17 35.87 1.94 12.93
N ALA A 18 35.75 0.64 13.14
CA ALA A 18 35.79 -0.32 12.03
C ALA A 18 34.47 -0.21 11.26
N ILE A 19 34.54 0.23 10.01
CA ILE A 19 33.44 0.15 9.05
C ILE A 19 33.23 -1.35 8.78
N VAL A 20 32.07 -1.88 9.16
CA VAL A 20 31.67 -3.25 8.81
C VAL A 20 30.94 -3.17 7.46
N PRO A 21 31.42 -3.87 6.41
CA PRO A 21 30.71 -3.90 5.13
C PRO A 21 29.40 -4.69 5.24
N VAL A 22 28.34 -4.15 4.65
CA VAL A 22 26.94 -4.63 4.63
C VAL A 22 26.78 -6.06 4.08
N ALA A 23 27.81 -6.62 3.42
CA ALA A 23 27.82 -8.04 3.04
C ALA A 23 27.64 -8.99 4.24
N ALA A 24 27.93 -8.55 5.47
CA ALA A 24 27.72 -9.32 6.70
C ALA A 24 26.33 -9.15 7.34
N ALA A 25 25.49 -8.22 6.86
CA ALA A 25 24.17 -7.97 7.44
C ALA A 25 23.12 -9.05 7.08
N HIS A 26 23.34 -9.79 5.99
CA HIS A 26 22.47 -10.90 5.57
C HIS A 26 22.42 -12.06 6.59
N ASP A 27 23.48 -12.27 7.38
CA ASP A 27 23.58 -13.40 8.32
C ASP A 27 22.97 -13.14 9.71
N SER A 28 22.40 -11.95 9.95
CA SER A 28 21.96 -11.54 11.29
C SER A 28 20.48 -11.14 11.40
N VAL A 29 19.71 -11.19 10.31
CA VAL A 29 18.25 -11.03 10.39
C VAL A 29 17.67 -12.29 11.02
N PRO A 30 17.02 -12.22 12.20
CA PRO A 30 16.47 -13.42 12.80
C PRO A 30 15.33 -13.94 11.93
N SER A 31 15.47 -15.15 11.40
CA SER A 31 14.39 -15.85 10.70
C SER A 31 13.32 -16.26 11.72
N TRP A 32 12.23 -15.53 11.78
CA TRP A 32 11.11 -15.87 12.66
C TRP A 32 10.21 -16.85 11.90
N GLY A 33 10.39 -18.15 12.20
CA GLY A 33 9.83 -19.28 11.45
C GLY A 33 8.43 -19.05 10.88
N HIS A 34 8.28 -19.37 9.59
CA HIS A 34 6.99 -19.46 8.93
C HIS A 34 6.20 -20.62 9.49
N ASN A 35 4.87 -20.51 9.48
CA ASN A 35 4.03 -21.69 9.51
C ASN A 35 4.27 -22.41 8.17
N GLU A 36 4.98 -23.55 8.17
CA GLU A 36 5.49 -24.27 6.97
C GLU A 36 4.43 -24.61 5.89
N ALA A 37 3.15 -24.33 6.11
CA ALA A 37 2.05 -24.80 5.28
C ALA A 37 1.65 -23.89 4.09
N ALA A 38 2.09 -22.62 4.02
CA ALA A 38 1.75 -21.74 2.89
C ALA A 38 2.83 -20.69 2.59
N LEU A 39 3.18 -20.54 1.30
CA LEU A 39 4.03 -19.45 0.81
C LEU A 39 3.32 -18.10 0.96
N PRO A 40 4.06 -17.00 1.21
CA PRO A 40 3.46 -15.67 1.27
C PRO A 40 2.80 -15.28 -0.05
N LEU A 41 1.66 -14.61 0.01
CA LEU A 41 0.88 -14.20 -1.16
C LEU A 41 1.61 -13.14 -1.99
N VAL A 42 1.57 -13.26 -3.31
CA VAL A 42 1.89 -12.14 -4.21
C VAL A 42 0.58 -11.49 -4.65
N ILE A 43 0.40 -10.24 -4.26
CA ILE A 43 -0.80 -9.46 -4.55
C ILE A 43 -0.44 -8.42 -5.61
N GLY A 44 -1.03 -8.54 -6.80
CA GLY A 44 -0.86 -7.57 -7.88
C GLY A 44 -1.60 -6.28 -7.53
N HIS A 45 -0.87 -5.32 -6.96
CA HIS A 45 -1.38 -4.03 -6.51
C HIS A 45 -1.88 -3.26 -7.73
N ARG A 46 -3.17 -2.97 -7.81
CA ARG A 46 -3.82 -2.38 -8.99
C ARG A 46 -3.62 -3.18 -10.29
N GLY A 47 -3.28 -4.46 -10.17
CA GLY A 47 -2.84 -5.32 -11.27
C GLY A 47 -1.32 -5.34 -11.42
N ALA A 48 -0.83 -4.87 -12.55
CA ALA A 48 0.60 -4.82 -12.88
C ALA A 48 0.99 -3.40 -13.34
N PRO A 49 0.81 -2.39 -12.48
CA PRO A 49 0.87 -0.98 -12.87
C PRO A 49 2.29 -0.52 -13.26
N GLY A 50 3.33 -1.30 -12.93
CA GLY A 50 4.67 -1.11 -13.48
C GLY A 50 4.75 -1.27 -15.01
N TYR A 51 3.76 -1.95 -15.61
CA TYR A 51 3.76 -2.31 -17.03
C TYR A 51 2.54 -1.80 -17.82
N ARG A 52 1.42 -1.51 -17.15
CA ARG A 52 0.14 -1.09 -17.74
C ARG A 52 -0.50 0.02 -16.90
N PRO A 53 -1.41 0.85 -17.43
CA PRO A 53 -2.21 1.75 -16.62
C PRO A 53 -2.91 0.99 -15.49
N ASP A 54 -2.94 1.61 -14.32
CA ASP A 54 -3.50 1.00 -13.12
C ASP A 54 -4.99 0.67 -13.28
N HIS A 55 -5.43 -0.39 -12.58
CA HIS A 55 -6.82 -0.84 -12.56
C HIS A 55 -7.49 -1.12 -13.91
N THR A 56 -6.75 -1.63 -14.88
CA THR A 56 -7.30 -2.11 -16.16
C THR A 56 -7.49 -3.63 -16.14
N LEU A 57 -8.41 -4.18 -16.95
CA LEU A 57 -8.53 -5.64 -17.07
C LEU A 57 -7.24 -6.25 -17.62
N GLU A 58 -6.54 -5.52 -18.46
CA GLU A 58 -5.26 -5.86 -19.07
C GLU A 58 -4.14 -5.91 -18.03
N GLY A 59 -4.06 -4.90 -17.14
CA GLY A 59 -3.14 -4.88 -16.02
C GLY A 59 -3.39 -6.04 -15.05
N TYR A 60 -4.65 -6.30 -14.69
CA TYR A 60 -5.01 -7.44 -13.85
C TYR A 60 -4.68 -8.79 -14.52
N LYS A 61 -4.98 -8.94 -15.81
CA LYS A 61 -4.67 -10.16 -16.55
C LYS A 61 -3.17 -10.41 -16.60
N LEU A 62 -2.37 -9.37 -16.84
CA LEU A 62 -0.92 -9.45 -16.85
C LEU A 62 -0.38 -9.87 -15.49
N ALA A 63 -0.88 -9.31 -14.39
CA ALA A 63 -0.51 -9.73 -13.03
C ALA A 63 -0.77 -11.24 -12.80
N ILE A 64 -1.91 -11.74 -13.27
CA ILE A 64 -2.27 -13.17 -13.18
C ILE A 64 -1.31 -14.02 -14.04
N GLU A 65 -0.93 -13.54 -15.23
CA GLU A 65 0.06 -14.18 -16.10
C GLU A 65 1.44 -14.26 -15.46
N MET A 66 1.82 -13.23 -14.71
CA MET A 66 3.06 -13.14 -13.94
C MET A 66 3.05 -13.96 -12.65
N GLY A 67 1.93 -14.61 -12.32
CA GLY A 67 1.84 -15.52 -11.17
C GLY A 67 1.24 -14.92 -9.90
N ALA A 68 0.71 -13.69 -9.93
CA ALA A 68 0.02 -13.11 -8.77
C ALA A 68 -1.10 -14.04 -8.26
N ASP A 69 -1.15 -14.24 -6.94
CA ASP A 69 -2.18 -15.04 -6.26
C ASP A 69 -3.49 -14.27 -6.18
N TYR A 70 -3.39 -12.96 -5.99
CA TYR A 70 -4.52 -12.02 -5.91
C TYR A 70 -4.32 -10.83 -6.85
N ILE A 71 -5.43 -10.31 -7.37
CA ILE A 71 -5.48 -8.98 -7.99
C ILE A 71 -6.23 -8.00 -7.08
N GLU A 72 -5.73 -6.78 -6.96
CA GLU A 72 -6.21 -5.78 -6.02
C GLU A 72 -6.94 -4.64 -6.78
N PRO A 73 -8.28 -4.55 -6.68
CA PRO A 73 -9.02 -3.41 -7.19
C PRO A 73 -9.42 -2.42 -6.09
N ASP A 74 -9.02 -1.16 -6.25
CA ASP A 74 -9.56 -0.04 -5.50
C ASP A 74 -10.96 0.32 -5.97
N LEU A 75 -11.93 0.44 -5.07
CA LEU A 75 -13.34 0.63 -5.45
C LEU A 75 -13.87 2.01 -5.07
N VAL A 76 -14.39 2.71 -6.08
CA VAL A 76 -15.19 3.94 -5.96
C VAL A 76 -16.54 3.76 -6.64
N ALA A 77 -17.52 4.62 -6.33
CA ALA A 77 -18.85 4.56 -6.94
C ALA A 77 -19.08 5.60 -8.03
N THR A 78 -19.72 5.18 -9.11
CA THR A 78 -20.31 6.07 -10.13
C THR A 78 -21.57 6.76 -9.61
N LYS A 79 -22.06 7.77 -10.33
CA LYS A 79 -23.33 8.48 -10.06
C LYS A 79 -24.53 7.57 -9.92
N ASP A 80 -24.61 6.54 -10.76
CA ASP A 80 -25.65 5.51 -10.76
C ASP A 80 -25.35 4.34 -9.80
N GLY A 81 -24.31 4.47 -8.97
CA GLY A 81 -24.00 3.59 -7.85
C GLY A 81 -23.37 2.26 -8.26
N VAL A 82 -22.68 2.22 -9.40
CA VAL A 82 -21.88 1.07 -9.82
C VAL A 82 -20.48 1.19 -9.24
N LEU A 83 -19.92 0.08 -8.75
CA LEU A 83 -18.53 0.03 -8.30
C LEU A 83 -17.60 -0.18 -9.50
N ILE A 84 -16.67 0.75 -9.66
CA ILE A 84 -15.60 0.70 -10.67
C ILE A 84 -14.24 0.58 -9.99
N ALA A 85 -13.25 0.04 -10.69
CA ALA A 85 -11.90 -0.05 -10.18
C ALA A 85 -11.10 1.22 -10.51
N ARG A 86 -10.78 2.02 -9.50
CA ARG A 86 -10.01 3.27 -9.57
C ARG A 86 -9.46 3.59 -8.18
N HIS A 87 -8.17 3.98 -8.11
CA HIS A 87 -7.53 4.35 -6.85
C HIS A 87 -8.16 5.57 -6.16
N GLU A 88 -8.61 6.56 -6.92
CA GLU A 88 -9.19 7.80 -6.35
C GLU A 88 -10.58 8.08 -6.90
N PRO A 89 -11.47 8.74 -6.13
CA PRO A 89 -12.73 9.28 -6.64
C PRO A 89 -12.47 10.31 -7.74
N ASN A 90 -11.38 11.08 -7.63
CA ASN A 90 -10.92 12.01 -8.64
C ASN A 90 -10.21 11.27 -9.78
N ILE A 91 -10.84 11.25 -10.96
CA ILE A 91 -10.37 10.50 -12.13
C ILE A 91 -9.49 11.34 -13.08
N THR A 92 -9.20 12.60 -12.70
CA THR A 92 -8.52 13.59 -13.55
C THR A 92 -7.13 13.19 -14.01
N ALA A 93 -6.36 12.52 -13.14
CA ALA A 93 -4.96 12.16 -13.42
C ALA A 93 -4.81 10.78 -14.06
N THR A 94 -5.88 9.98 -14.04
CA THR A 94 -5.80 8.54 -14.32
C THR A 94 -6.77 8.08 -15.40
N THR A 95 -7.44 9.04 -16.04
CA THR A 95 -8.26 8.82 -17.22
C THR A 95 -7.98 9.92 -18.24
N ASP A 96 -8.43 9.71 -19.47
CA ASP A 96 -8.37 10.69 -20.55
C ASP A 96 -9.49 11.74 -20.50
N VAL A 97 -10.25 11.86 -19.40
CA VAL A 97 -11.40 12.79 -19.26
C VAL A 97 -11.11 14.23 -19.71
N LYS A 98 -9.87 14.71 -19.58
CA LYS A 98 -9.42 16.03 -20.06
C LYS A 98 -9.54 16.21 -21.57
N ALA A 99 -9.49 15.11 -22.32
CA ALA A 99 -9.61 15.06 -23.78
C ALA A 99 -11.06 14.94 -24.27
N HIS A 100 -12.05 14.96 -23.37
CA HIS A 100 -13.48 14.86 -23.68
C HIS A 100 -14.21 16.20 -23.42
N PRO A 101 -14.38 17.07 -24.44
CA PRO A 101 -15.03 18.36 -24.29
C PRO A 101 -16.47 18.28 -23.79
N GLU A 102 -17.18 17.19 -24.08
CA GLU A 102 -18.54 16.93 -23.60
C GLU A 102 -18.65 16.82 -22.06
N PHE A 103 -17.52 16.63 -21.37
CA PHE A 103 -17.45 16.55 -19.91
C PHE A 103 -16.80 17.78 -19.27
N ALA A 104 -16.48 18.82 -20.03
CA ALA A 104 -15.83 20.02 -19.49
C ALA A 104 -16.67 20.70 -18.37
N ASP A 105 -18.00 20.63 -18.46
CA ASP A 105 -18.93 21.19 -17.48
C ASP A 105 -19.04 20.36 -16.17
N ARG A 106 -18.39 19.18 -16.11
CA ARG A 106 -18.29 18.33 -14.92
C ARG A 106 -17.05 18.62 -14.07
N TYR A 107 -16.18 19.52 -14.51
CA TYR A 107 -15.03 19.93 -13.72
C TYR A 107 -15.49 20.69 -12.47
N ARG A 108 -14.95 20.32 -11.32
CA ARG A 108 -15.27 20.94 -10.03
C ARG A 108 -14.03 21.44 -9.32
N GLU A 109 -14.21 22.46 -8.52
CA GLU A 109 -13.19 22.99 -7.60
C GLU A 109 -13.68 22.88 -6.16
N GLY A 110 -12.74 22.74 -5.22
CA GLY A 110 -13.03 22.73 -3.78
C GLY A 110 -13.84 21.52 -3.32
N VAL A 111 -13.71 20.38 -4.00
CA VAL A 111 -14.36 19.14 -3.55
C VAL A 111 -13.55 18.58 -2.40
N ASN A 112 -14.18 18.47 -1.23
CA ASN A 112 -13.56 17.87 -0.06
C ASN A 112 -13.59 16.33 -0.18
N VAL A 113 -12.43 15.72 -0.41
CA VAL A 113 -12.21 14.28 -0.31
C VAL A 113 -11.36 14.05 0.94
N ASP A 114 -12.00 13.54 1.99
CA ASP A 114 -11.34 13.18 3.24
C ASP A 114 -10.43 14.26 3.87
N GLY A 115 -10.87 15.51 3.79
CA GLY A 115 -10.16 16.68 4.33
C GLY A 115 -9.24 17.37 3.32
N ALA A 116 -8.95 16.74 2.17
CA ALA A 116 -8.25 17.38 1.07
C ALA A 116 -9.23 18.11 0.14
N LEU A 117 -8.97 19.38 -0.10
CA LEU A 117 -9.68 20.14 -1.12
C LEU A 117 -9.07 19.87 -2.49
N GLU A 118 -9.83 19.17 -3.32
CA GLU A 118 -9.43 18.78 -4.65
C GLU A 118 -10.15 19.57 -5.74
N LYS A 119 -9.58 19.52 -6.93
CA LYS A 119 -10.19 20.01 -8.16
C LYS A 119 -10.05 18.96 -9.27
N GLY A 120 -11.03 18.86 -10.15
CA GLY A 120 -11.04 17.83 -11.17
C GLY A 120 -12.42 17.28 -11.50
N TRP A 121 -12.41 16.10 -12.10
CA TRP A 121 -13.56 15.28 -12.42
C TRP A 121 -13.65 14.11 -11.44
N PHE A 122 -14.83 13.88 -10.87
CA PHE A 122 -15.05 12.87 -9.85
C PHE A 122 -15.95 11.78 -10.39
N ALA A 123 -15.60 10.50 -10.18
CA ALA A 123 -16.35 9.35 -10.68
C ALA A 123 -17.85 9.40 -10.31
N SER A 124 -18.17 9.96 -9.14
CA SER A 124 -19.53 10.15 -8.64
C SER A 124 -20.40 11.11 -9.47
N ASP A 125 -19.80 11.89 -10.37
CA ASP A 125 -20.51 12.82 -11.26
C ASP A 125 -20.88 12.19 -12.62
N PHE A 126 -20.38 10.97 -12.88
CA PHE A 126 -20.56 10.23 -14.13
C PHE A 126 -21.37 8.95 -13.92
N THR A 127 -22.27 8.64 -14.85
CA THR A 127 -22.90 7.32 -14.92
C THR A 127 -21.89 6.28 -15.40
N LEU A 128 -22.14 4.99 -15.14
CA LEU A 128 -21.30 3.92 -15.68
C LEU A 128 -21.17 4.02 -17.21
N LYS A 129 -22.25 4.39 -17.91
CA LYS A 129 -22.24 4.52 -19.36
C LYS A 129 -21.21 5.57 -19.83
N GLU A 130 -21.11 6.69 -19.14
CA GLU A 130 -20.13 7.74 -19.43
C GLU A 130 -18.72 7.31 -19.00
N ILE A 131 -18.56 6.67 -17.84
CA ILE A 131 -17.26 6.11 -17.42
C ILE A 131 -16.71 5.13 -18.45
N LYS A 132 -17.59 4.34 -19.09
CA LYS A 132 -17.21 3.38 -20.13
C LYS A 132 -16.81 4.00 -21.47
N THR A 133 -16.91 5.33 -21.64
CA THR A 133 -16.35 6.03 -22.80
C THR A 133 -14.96 6.59 -22.55
N LEU A 134 -14.45 6.51 -21.32
CA LEU A 134 -13.14 7.01 -20.94
C LEU A 134 -12.09 5.88 -20.99
N GLY A 135 -10.89 6.24 -21.41
CA GLY A 135 -9.72 5.38 -21.37
C GLY A 135 -8.85 5.63 -20.13
N ALA A 136 -8.27 4.56 -19.58
CA ALA A 136 -7.34 4.64 -18.46
C ALA A 136 -6.00 5.26 -18.89
N VAL A 137 -5.40 6.06 -18.00
CA VAL A 137 -4.12 6.75 -18.20
C VAL A 137 -3.17 6.37 -17.07
N GLN A 138 -1.91 6.11 -17.42
CA GLN A 138 -0.82 5.89 -16.47
C GLN A 138 -0.41 7.22 -15.82
N PRO A 139 -0.67 7.42 -14.51
CA PRO A 139 -0.35 8.70 -13.86
C PRO A 139 1.15 8.92 -13.61
N LEU A 140 1.95 7.85 -13.58
CA LEU A 140 3.39 7.95 -13.29
C LEU A 140 4.20 8.11 -14.59
N PRO A 141 4.87 9.26 -14.83
CA PRO A 141 5.52 9.56 -16.10
C PRO A 141 6.68 8.62 -16.43
N GLU A 142 7.34 8.05 -15.42
CA GLU A 142 8.42 7.07 -15.59
C GLU A 142 7.95 5.69 -16.06
N ARG A 143 6.64 5.41 -16.01
CA ARG A 143 6.05 4.13 -16.42
C ARG A 143 5.59 4.15 -17.87
N PRO A 144 5.34 2.98 -18.50
CA PRO A 144 4.94 2.92 -19.91
C PRO A 144 3.68 3.76 -20.20
N GLN A 145 3.83 4.80 -21.02
CA GLN A 145 2.76 5.72 -21.42
C GLN A 145 2.00 5.28 -22.68
N GLN A 146 2.52 4.29 -23.41
CA GLN A 146 2.02 3.89 -24.73
C GLN A 146 0.59 3.32 -24.74
N PHE A 147 0.05 2.97 -23.58
CA PHE A 147 -1.30 2.38 -23.42
C PHE A 147 -2.34 3.41 -22.94
N ASN A 148 -1.95 4.69 -22.81
CA ASN A 148 -2.86 5.72 -22.34
C ASN A 148 -4.06 5.87 -23.28
N GLY A 149 -5.27 5.79 -22.74
CA GLY A 149 -6.51 5.88 -23.50
C GLY A 149 -6.97 4.57 -24.15
N GLU A 150 -6.15 3.50 -24.14
CA GLU A 150 -6.47 2.26 -24.86
C GLU A 150 -7.44 1.34 -24.12
N PHE A 151 -7.44 1.37 -22.79
CA PHE A 151 -8.17 0.41 -21.95
C PHE A 151 -9.33 1.06 -21.21
N GLU A 152 -10.48 0.40 -21.22
CA GLU A 152 -11.66 0.86 -20.46
C GLU A 152 -11.46 0.76 -18.94
N ILE A 153 -12.20 1.59 -18.21
CA ILE A 153 -12.32 1.49 -16.76
C ILE A 153 -13.23 0.31 -16.40
N PRO A 154 -12.75 -0.70 -15.64
CA PRO A 154 -13.54 -1.88 -15.33
C PRO A 154 -14.48 -1.66 -14.15
N THR A 155 -15.63 -2.32 -14.20
CA THR A 155 -16.50 -2.52 -13.04
C THR A 155 -15.94 -3.61 -12.14
N PHE A 156 -16.26 -3.56 -10.85
CA PHE A 156 -15.89 -4.64 -9.93
C PHE A 156 -16.42 -6.02 -10.39
N LYS A 157 -17.61 -6.05 -11.01
CA LYS A 157 -18.18 -7.27 -11.59
C LYS A 157 -17.28 -7.86 -12.69
N GLU A 158 -16.71 -7.02 -13.54
CA GLU A 158 -15.79 -7.44 -14.61
C GLU A 158 -14.47 -7.97 -14.03
N VAL A 159 -13.95 -7.34 -12.97
CA VAL A 159 -12.75 -7.83 -12.25
C VAL A 159 -12.99 -9.21 -11.65
N LEU A 160 -14.12 -9.43 -10.95
CA LEU A 160 -14.48 -10.75 -10.42
C LEU A 160 -14.61 -11.82 -11.53
N ALA A 161 -15.19 -11.44 -12.67
CA ALA A 161 -15.33 -12.33 -13.82
C ALA A 161 -13.98 -12.67 -14.47
N LEU A 162 -13.06 -11.69 -14.55
CA LEU A 162 -11.69 -11.87 -15.04
C LEU A 162 -10.94 -12.86 -14.15
N ALA A 163 -10.89 -12.64 -12.83
CA ALA A 163 -10.18 -13.52 -11.90
C ALA A 163 -10.65 -14.98 -12.01
N ARG A 164 -11.97 -15.20 -12.04
CA ARG A 164 -12.55 -16.54 -12.22
C ARG A 164 -12.14 -17.17 -13.55
N ARG A 165 -12.24 -16.43 -14.65
CA ARG A 165 -11.93 -16.93 -16.00
C ARG A 165 -10.45 -17.27 -16.14
N GLU A 166 -9.57 -16.36 -15.74
CA GLU A 166 -8.12 -16.51 -15.89
C GLU A 166 -7.55 -17.55 -14.92
N GLY A 167 -8.13 -17.68 -13.72
CA GLY A 167 -7.82 -18.77 -12.79
C GLY A 167 -8.20 -20.14 -13.37
N HIS A 168 -9.44 -20.29 -13.87
CA HIS A 168 -9.87 -21.52 -14.54
C HIS A 168 -8.96 -21.88 -15.72
N LYS A 169 -8.61 -20.89 -16.57
CA LYS A 169 -7.70 -21.09 -17.71
C LYS A 169 -6.32 -21.62 -17.29
N ARG A 170 -5.82 -21.24 -16.12
CA ARG A 170 -4.51 -21.63 -15.58
C ARG A 170 -4.55 -22.82 -14.62
N GLY A 171 -5.73 -23.37 -14.34
CA GLY A 171 -5.88 -24.46 -13.38
C GLY A 171 -5.52 -24.10 -11.93
N ARG A 172 -5.55 -22.80 -11.57
CA ARG A 172 -5.28 -22.32 -10.21
C ARG A 172 -6.34 -21.31 -9.76
N THR A 173 -6.54 -21.21 -8.45
CA THR A 173 -7.36 -20.12 -7.90
C THR A 173 -6.63 -18.79 -8.07
N VAL A 174 -7.36 -17.77 -8.49
CA VAL A 174 -6.92 -16.37 -8.47
C VAL A 174 -7.90 -15.62 -7.57
N GLY A 175 -7.38 -15.02 -6.50
CA GLY A 175 -8.18 -14.24 -5.59
C GLY A 175 -8.37 -12.79 -6.02
N VAL A 176 -9.29 -12.10 -5.35
CA VAL A 176 -9.53 -10.67 -5.56
C VAL A 176 -9.48 -9.96 -4.21
N TYR A 177 -8.77 -8.84 -4.15
CA TYR A 177 -8.44 -8.14 -2.91
C TYR A 177 -8.98 -6.69 -2.97
N PRO A 178 -10.30 -6.46 -2.99
CA PRO A 178 -10.84 -5.11 -3.12
C PRO A 178 -10.54 -4.19 -1.92
N GLU A 179 -10.13 -2.96 -2.21
CA GLU A 179 -10.15 -1.84 -1.27
C GLU A 179 -11.45 -1.04 -1.41
N THR A 180 -12.07 -0.61 -0.31
CA THR A 180 -13.08 0.46 -0.37
C THR A 180 -12.42 1.81 -0.14
N LYS A 181 -12.36 2.64 -1.20
CA LYS A 181 -11.75 3.98 -1.18
C LYS A 181 -12.70 5.03 -0.62
N HIS A 182 -12.22 5.86 0.31
CA HIS A 182 -12.96 6.97 0.93
C HIS A 182 -14.43 6.63 1.28
N PRO A 183 -14.72 5.59 2.08
CA PRO A 183 -16.09 5.25 2.45
C PRO A 183 -16.89 6.41 3.06
N THR A 184 -16.25 7.27 3.86
CA THR A 184 -16.88 8.46 4.46
C THR A 184 -17.32 9.46 3.39
N TYR A 185 -16.44 9.78 2.43
CA TYR A 185 -16.79 10.61 1.27
C TYR A 185 -17.99 10.04 0.50
N HIS A 186 -17.95 8.75 0.16
CA HIS A 186 -19.03 8.11 -0.59
C HIS A 186 -20.35 8.06 0.17
N LYS A 187 -20.31 7.86 1.50
CA LYS A 187 -21.49 7.93 2.37
C LYS A 187 -22.11 9.34 2.37
N ALA A 188 -21.30 10.39 2.42
CA ALA A 188 -21.78 11.78 2.35
C ALA A 188 -22.50 12.10 1.03
N LEU A 189 -22.12 11.42 -0.06
CA LEU A 189 -22.77 11.51 -1.37
C LEU A 189 -24.02 10.62 -1.53
N GLY A 190 -24.38 9.82 -0.52
CA GLY A 190 -25.46 8.84 -0.64
C GLY A 190 -25.09 7.63 -1.52
N LEU A 191 -23.79 7.37 -1.72
CA LEU A 191 -23.24 6.29 -2.53
C LEU A 191 -22.42 5.27 -1.70
N PRO A 192 -22.91 4.76 -0.55
CA PRO A 192 -22.13 3.87 0.32
C PRO A 192 -21.66 2.62 -0.43
N LEU A 193 -20.40 2.23 -0.18
CA LEU A 193 -19.70 1.17 -0.92
C LEU A 193 -19.98 -0.22 -0.35
N GLU A 194 -20.12 -0.34 0.96
CA GLU A 194 -20.09 -1.59 1.73
C GLU A 194 -21.13 -2.60 1.23
N ARG A 195 -22.39 -2.20 1.22
CA ARG A 195 -23.49 -3.07 0.79
C ARG A 195 -23.45 -3.38 -0.71
N ARG A 196 -22.85 -2.50 -1.53
CA ARG A 196 -22.69 -2.71 -2.98
C ARG A 196 -21.60 -3.74 -3.25
N LEU A 197 -20.49 -3.65 -2.52
CA LEU A 197 -19.38 -4.59 -2.55
C LEU A 197 -19.87 -5.98 -2.13
N VAL A 198 -20.48 -6.10 -0.95
CA VAL A 198 -21.00 -7.38 -0.43
C VAL A 198 -22.06 -7.99 -1.36
N ARG A 199 -22.93 -7.18 -1.97
CA ARG A 199 -23.90 -7.67 -2.96
C ARG A 199 -23.22 -8.25 -4.19
N SER A 200 -22.14 -7.62 -4.68
CA SER A 200 -21.37 -8.10 -5.82
C SER A 200 -20.69 -9.45 -5.50
N LEU A 201 -20.08 -9.57 -4.32
CA LEU A 201 -19.50 -10.81 -3.83
C LEU A 201 -20.55 -11.93 -3.67
N ARG A 202 -21.72 -11.64 -3.09
CA ARG A 202 -22.82 -12.61 -2.97
C ARG A 202 -23.30 -13.12 -4.33
N ARG A 203 -23.47 -12.22 -5.31
CA ARG A 203 -23.85 -12.59 -6.69
C ARG A 203 -22.79 -13.43 -7.40
N ALA A 204 -21.52 -13.22 -7.09
CA ALA A 204 -20.42 -14.02 -7.61
C ALA A 204 -20.21 -15.35 -6.86
N GLY A 205 -20.96 -15.61 -5.77
CA GLY A 205 -20.76 -16.79 -4.93
C GLY A 205 -19.53 -16.72 -4.01
N LEU A 206 -18.96 -15.52 -3.83
CA LEU A 206 -17.69 -15.28 -3.14
C LEU A 206 -17.85 -14.69 -1.72
N ASN A 207 -19.06 -14.70 -1.14
CA ASN A 207 -19.31 -14.12 0.19
C ASN A 207 -19.23 -15.17 1.32
N ARG A 208 -18.07 -15.81 1.51
CA ARG A 208 -17.84 -16.88 2.49
C ARG A 208 -16.43 -16.72 3.09
N ARG A 209 -16.21 -17.28 4.28
CA ARG A 209 -14.93 -17.20 5.01
C ARG A 209 -13.72 -17.71 4.22
N HIS A 210 -13.90 -18.78 3.47
CA HIS A 210 -12.84 -19.41 2.67
C HIS A 210 -12.90 -19.01 1.19
N SER A 211 -13.68 -17.98 0.84
CA SER A 211 -13.56 -17.41 -0.50
C SER A 211 -12.16 -16.84 -0.70
N PRO A 212 -11.59 -16.89 -1.91
CA PRO A 212 -10.32 -16.25 -2.22
C PRO A 212 -10.51 -14.74 -2.37
N VAL A 213 -10.99 -14.10 -1.29
CA VAL A 213 -11.31 -12.68 -1.21
C VAL A 213 -10.88 -12.14 0.14
N TYR A 214 -10.13 -11.05 0.08
CA TYR A 214 -9.95 -10.13 1.21
C TYR A 214 -10.70 -8.83 0.88
N ILE A 215 -11.14 -8.10 1.89
CA ILE A 215 -11.55 -6.70 1.72
C ILE A 215 -10.65 -5.85 2.61
N GLN A 216 -10.16 -4.73 2.09
CA GLN A 216 -9.37 -3.78 2.86
C GLN A 216 -9.96 -2.38 2.86
N SER A 217 -9.61 -1.62 3.90
CA SER A 217 -9.88 -0.19 3.97
C SER A 217 -8.95 0.48 4.98
N PHE A 218 -8.70 1.76 4.78
CA PHE A 218 -8.10 2.63 5.77
C PHE A 218 -9.10 3.01 6.88
N GLU A 219 -10.39 3.13 6.56
CA GLU A 219 -11.42 3.57 7.51
C GLU A 219 -11.88 2.42 8.43
N GLN A 220 -11.74 2.63 9.75
CA GLN A 220 -12.02 1.59 10.73
C GLN A 220 -13.52 1.26 10.83
N SER A 221 -14.37 2.28 10.84
CA SER A 221 -15.82 2.13 10.94
C SER A 221 -16.40 1.40 9.72
N ASN A 222 -15.80 1.59 8.55
CA ASN A 222 -16.13 0.84 7.33
C ASN A 222 -15.87 -0.66 7.53
N LEU A 223 -14.68 -1.05 8.02
CA LEU A 223 -14.36 -2.45 8.27
C LEU A 223 -15.26 -3.06 9.36
N ARG A 224 -15.54 -2.32 10.43
CA ARG A 224 -16.49 -2.76 11.46
C ARG A 224 -17.90 -2.95 10.92
N GLU A 225 -18.36 -2.11 9.99
CA GLU A 225 -19.64 -2.33 9.31
C GLU A 225 -19.58 -3.59 8.43
N LEU A 226 -18.52 -3.75 7.64
CA LEU A 226 -18.32 -4.90 6.76
C LEU A 226 -18.28 -6.23 7.53
N ASP A 227 -17.68 -6.27 8.71
CA ASP A 227 -17.63 -7.45 9.60
C ASP A 227 -19.04 -7.97 9.94
N THR A 228 -20.03 -7.07 10.00
CA THR A 228 -21.45 -7.47 10.20
C THR A 228 -22.15 -7.96 8.92
N LEU A 229 -21.63 -7.64 7.74
CA LEU A 229 -22.28 -7.85 6.44
C LEU A 229 -21.73 -9.04 5.65
N THR A 230 -20.47 -9.40 5.89
CA THR A 230 -19.75 -10.46 5.17
C THR A 230 -19.00 -11.38 6.11
N ARG A 231 -18.54 -12.51 5.57
CA ARG A 231 -17.64 -13.45 6.26
C ARG A 231 -16.26 -13.53 5.62
N VAL A 232 -16.04 -12.84 4.49
CA VAL A 232 -14.72 -12.81 3.83
C VAL A 232 -13.72 -12.14 4.75
N LYS A 233 -12.43 -12.41 4.54
CA LYS A 233 -11.38 -11.86 5.39
C LYS A 233 -11.31 -10.34 5.25
N LEU A 234 -11.12 -9.63 6.36
CA LEU A 234 -11.01 -8.17 6.39
C LEU A 234 -9.60 -7.73 6.79
N VAL A 235 -9.10 -6.63 6.22
CA VAL A 235 -7.75 -6.13 6.49
C VAL A 235 -7.75 -4.63 6.76
N GLN A 236 -7.21 -4.24 7.91
CA GLN A 236 -7.00 -2.84 8.28
C GLN A 236 -5.75 -2.30 7.59
N LEU A 237 -5.90 -1.30 6.74
CA LEU A 237 -4.76 -0.59 6.16
C LEU A 237 -4.18 0.41 7.17
N VAL A 238 -2.86 0.58 7.16
CA VAL A 238 -2.14 1.44 8.11
C VAL A 238 -1.12 2.28 7.36
N ASP A 239 -1.31 3.60 7.34
CA ASP A 239 -0.44 4.54 6.62
C ASP A 239 0.35 5.47 7.53
N ALA A 240 1.26 6.23 6.96
CA ALA A 240 1.84 7.42 7.59
C ALA A 240 2.05 8.48 6.49
N TRP A 241 2.42 9.69 6.86
CA TRP A 241 2.70 10.75 5.89
C TRP A 241 4.05 10.52 5.21
N ASP A 242 5.10 10.33 6.01
CA ASP A 242 6.46 10.14 5.51
C ASP A 242 7.36 9.50 6.59
N VAL A 243 8.64 9.32 6.27
CA VAL A 243 9.70 8.91 7.21
C VAL A 243 10.61 10.12 7.49
N ALA A 244 10.85 10.42 8.76
CA ALA A 244 11.84 11.41 9.19
C ALA A 244 13.27 10.90 8.97
N LEU A 245 14.27 11.79 8.99
CA LEU A 245 15.68 11.41 8.79
C LEU A 245 16.16 10.33 9.78
N ASP A 246 15.63 10.31 11.00
CA ASP A 246 15.95 9.33 12.04
C ASP A 246 15.17 8.01 11.93
N GLY A 247 14.36 7.85 10.88
CA GLY A 247 13.54 6.67 10.63
C GLY A 247 12.22 6.61 11.38
N SER A 248 11.89 7.63 12.18
CA SER A 248 10.57 7.73 12.80
C SER A 248 9.50 8.10 11.75
N LEU A 249 8.27 7.59 11.94
CA LEU A 249 7.16 7.88 11.02
C LEU A 249 6.51 9.21 11.36
N LEU A 250 6.29 10.03 10.34
CA LEU A 250 5.62 11.33 10.42
C LEU A 250 4.13 11.16 10.14
N TYR A 251 3.30 11.93 10.85
CA TYR A 251 1.84 11.86 10.73
C TYR A 251 1.25 13.25 10.52
N GLU A 252 0.85 13.55 9.29
CA GLU A 252 0.36 14.86 8.90
C GLU A 252 -0.79 14.76 7.89
N SER A 253 -1.51 15.87 7.73
CA SER A 253 -2.52 16.05 6.67
C SER A 253 -3.52 14.88 6.59
N THR A 254 -3.86 14.44 5.37
CA THR A 254 -4.75 13.33 5.06
C THR A 254 -4.21 11.96 5.50
N SER A 255 -2.91 11.82 5.75
CA SER A 255 -2.27 10.60 6.25
C SER A 255 -2.04 10.60 7.77
N LEU A 256 -2.66 11.52 8.50
CA LEU A 256 -2.58 11.58 9.96
C LEU A 256 -3.30 10.39 10.62
N ARG A 257 -4.51 10.08 10.14
CA ARG A 257 -5.41 9.06 10.72
C ARG A 257 -6.52 8.68 9.74
N PRO A 258 -7.26 7.58 9.99
CA PRO A 258 -8.50 7.29 9.27
C PRO A 258 -9.45 8.49 9.27
N TYR A 259 -10.00 8.86 8.11
CA TYR A 259 -10.81 10.07 8.02
C TYR A 259 -12.12 9.97 8.80
N ASP A 260 -12.67 8.76 8.94
CA ASP A 260 -13.83 8.48 9.77
C ASP A 260 -13.59 8.82 11.25
N TRP A 261 -12.36 8.70 11.75
CA TRP A 261 -12.01 9.18 13.09
C TRP A 261 -12.06 10.70 13.17
N THR A 262 -11.62 11.41 12.13
CA THR A 262 -11.67 12.88 12.06
C THR A 262 -13.11 13.40 12.10
N VAL A 263 -14.01 12.81 11.30
CA VAL A 263 -15.40 13.26 11.25
C VAL A 263 -16.29 12.72 12.38
N SER A 264 -15.82 11.72 13.12
CA SER A 264 -16.56 11.18 14.27
C SER A 264 -16.82 12.21 15.38
N GLY A 265 -15.92 13.19 15.53
CA GLY A 265 -15.93 14.13 16.64
C GLY A 265 -15.55 13.53 18.00
N ASP A 266 -15.19 12.23 18.05
CA ASP A 266 -14.77 11.56 19.28
C ASP A 266 -13.35 12.00 19.67
N PRO A 267 -13.16 12.69 20.82
CA PRO A 267 -11.84 13.18 21.22
C PRO A 267 -10.78 12.07 21.37
N ALA A 268 -11.18 10.85 21.74
CA ALA A 268 -10.25 9.74 21.89
C ALA A 268 -9.75 9.27 20.51
N LEU A 269 -10.62 9.11 19.53
CA LEU A 269 -10.23 8.76 18.16
C LEU A 269 -9.45 9.89 17.49
N MET A 270 -9.88 11.14 17.70
CA MET A 270 -9.20 12.34 17.21
C MET A 270 -7.86 12.65 17.92
N SER A 271 -7.47 11.89 18.94
CA SER A 271 -6.14 11.99 19.54
C SER A 271 -5.14 11.01 18.94
N ARG A 272 -5.62 9.98 18.21
CA ARG A 272 -4.80 8.91 17.65
C ARG A 272 -4.27 9.26 16.26
N THR A 273 -3.25 8.55 15.83
CA THR A 273 -2.79 8.53 14.44
C THR A 273 -2.95 7.12 13.87
N TYR A 274 -2.68 6.91 12.58
CA TYR A 274 -2.55 5.55 12.05
C TYR A 274 -1.55 4.69 12.84
N GLY A 275 -0.53 5.31 13.43
CA GLY A 275 0.44 4.64 14.30
C GLY A 275 -0.17 3.87 15.46
N TYR A 276 -1.39 4.22 15.87
CA TYR A 276 -2.14 3.45 16.86
C TYR A 276 -2.30 1.98 16.46
N PHE A 277 -2.60 1.69 15.18
CA PHE A 277 -2.80 0.31 14.70
C PHE A 277 -1.53 -0.55 14.76
N ALA A 278 -0.36 0.07 14.83
CA ALA A 278 0.91 -0.63 15.03
C ALA A 278 1.24 -0.88 16.51
N THR A 279 0.48 -0.35 17.47
CA THR A 279 0.66 -0.61 18.92
C THR A 279 0.06 -1.95 19.34
N ASN A 280 0.38 -2.45 20.55
CA ASN A 280 -0.28 -3.66 21.06
C ASN A 280 -1.80 -3.46 21.22
N ALA A 281 -2.23 -2.32 21.77
CA ALA A 281 -3.65 -2.00 21.95
C ALA A 281 -4.39 -1.90 20.62
N GLY A 282 -3.77 -1.26 19.61
CA GLY A 282 -4.33 -1.19 18.26
C GLY A 282 -4.46 -2.56 17.61
N LEU A 283 -3.44 -3.42 17.72
CA LEU A 283 -3.52 -4.79 17.19
C LEU A 283 -4.58 -5.62 17.93
N ASP A 284 -4.69 -5.49 19.25
CA ASP A 284 -5.75 -6.14 20.04
C ASP A 284 -7.14 -5.69 19.57
N GLU A 285 -7.27 -4.40 19.24
CA GLU A 285 -8.52 -3.83 18.71
C GLU A 285 -8.82 -4.32 17.29
N VAL A 286 -7.83 -4.32 16.39
CA VAL A 286 -7.98 -4.80 14.99
C VAL A 286 -8.45 -6.25 14.95
N ALA A 287 -7.89 -7.11 15.81
CA ALA A 287 -8.27 -8.52 15.92
C ALA A 287 -9.74 -8.76 16.31
N THR A 288 -10.48 -7.72 16.73
CA THR A 288 -11.92 -7.83 17.01
C THR A 288 -12.81 -7.72 15.78
N TYR A 289 -12.31 -7.21 14.65
CA TYR A 289 -13.10 -6.96 13.44
C TYR A 289 -12.40 -7.28 12.12
N ALA A 290 -11.10 -7.58 12.14
CA ALA A 290 -10.31 -7.87 10.97
C ALA A 290 -9.43 -9.11 11.17
N ASP A 291 -9.03 -9.71 10.06
CA ASP A 291 -8.20 -10.91 10.00
C ASP A 291 -6.74 -10.60 9.66
N GLY A 292 -6.41 -9.32 9.38
CA GLY A 292 -5.05 -8.89 9.12
C GLY A 292 -4.87 -7.38 9.12
N ILE A 293 -3.61 -6.97 8.96
CA ILE A 293 -3.20 -5.59 8.70
C ILE A 293 -2.44 -5.51 7.37
N GLY A 294 -2.66 -4.41 6.64
CA GLY A 294 -1.85 -4.06 5.47
C GLY A 294 -1.11 -2.76 5.77
N PRO A 295 0.09 -2.81 6.37
CA PRO A 295 0.82 -1.60 6.72
C PRO A 295 1.67 -1.09 5.55
N TRP A 296 1.89 0.22 5.47
CA TRP A 296 2.98 0.78 4.68
C TRP A 296 4.31 0.17 5.15
N LYS A 297 5.17 -0.29 4.22
CA LYS A 297 6.37 -1.08 4.50
C LYS A 297 7.33 -0.48 5.57
N PRO A 298 7.48 0.85 5.74
CA PRO A 298 8.25 1.48 6.81
C PRO A 298 7.80 1.21 8.24
N TYR A 299 6.55 0.77 8.46
CA TYR A 299 6.14 0.27 9.78
C TYR A 299 6.86 -1.03 10.19
N ILE A 300 7.36 -1.78 9.21
CA ILE A 300 8.08 -3.04 9.43
C ILE A 300 9.59 -2.78 9.33
N VAL A 301 10.04 -2.19 8.22
CA VAL A 301 11.45 -1.81 8.01
C VAL A 301 11.47 -0.37 7.52
N SER A 302 11.76 0.56 8.43
CA SER A 302 11.91 1.97 8.10
C SER A 302 13.28 2.23 7.45
N ARG A 303 13.59 3.49 7.19
CA ARG A 303 14.84 3.94 6.60
C ARG A 303 15.36 5.20 7.30
N THR A 304 16.66 5.39 7.33
CA THR A 304 17.34 6.56 7.88
C THR A 304 18.13 7.26 6.79
N ALA A 305 18.16 8.59 6.84
CA ALA A 305 18.92 9.40 5.91
C ALA A 305 20.19 9.95 6.55
N THR A 306 21.21 10.15 5.74
CA THR A 306 22.40 10.91 6.13
C THR A 306 22.11 12.40 6.00
N ASP A 307 22.45 13.17 7.05
CA ASP A 307 22.46 14.64 7.05
C ASP A 307 23.81 15.10 7.64
N ALA A 308 24.87 14.99 6.85
CA ALA A 308 26.24 15.30 7.26
C ALA A 308 26.45 16.83 7.37
N ASN A 309 25.68 17.61 6.61
CA ASN A 309 25.78 19.06 6.57
C ASN A 309 24.93 19.76 7.66
N GLN A 310 24.04 19.02 8.34
CA GLN A 310 23.14 19.44 9.41
C GLN A 310 22.12 20.52 9.01
N ASP A 311 21.67 20.51 7.76
CA ASP A 311 20.67 21.45 7.24
C ASP A 311 19.22 20.96 7.43
N GLY A 312 19.04 19.74 7.96
CA GLY A 312 17.73 19.14 8.20
C GLY A 312 17.13 18.44 6.98
N ASN A 313 17.89 18.25 5.91
CA ASN A 313 17.51 17.48 4.73
C ASN A 313 18.44 16.28 4.55
N ALA A 314 17.96 15.28 3.83
CA ALA A 314 18.79 14.16 3.42
C ALA A 314 19.84 14.61 2.37
N ASP A 315 21.06 14.12 2.50
CA ASP A 315 22.14 14.33 1.53
C ASP A 315 21.97 13.41 0.31
N ASP A 316 22.44 13.88 -0.85
CA ASP A 316 22.67 13.07 -2.06
C ASP A 316 23.95 12.25 -1.85
N THR A 317 23.78 10.98 -1.48
CA THR A 317 24.87 10.08 -1.07
C THR A 317 25.46 9.29 -2.24
N ASP A 318 24.71 9.10 -3.33
CA ASP A 318 25.17 8.41 -4.53
C ASP A 318 25.73 9.35 -5.62
N GLY A 319 25.49 10.66 -5.47
CA GLY A 319 26.02 11.72 -6.32
C GLY A 319 25.29 11.88 -7.65
N ASP A 320 24.04 11.39 -7.77
CA ASP A 320 23.25 11.48 -9.00
C ASP A 320 22.57 12.85 -9.22
N GLY A 321 22.65 13.74 -8.22
CA GLY A 321 22.06 15.08 -8.24
C GLY A 321 20.60 15.14 -7.81
N LYS A 322 20.05 14.05 -7.25
CA LYS A 322 18.73 13.98 -6.63
C LYS A 322 18.87 13.43 -5.22
N VAL A 323 17.81 13.63 -4.43
CA VAL A 323 17.68 13.05 -3.11
C VAL A 323 16.40 12.22 -3.13
N ASP A 324 16.53 10.91 -3.14
CA ASP A 324 15.41 9.98 -3.15
C ASP A 324 15.69 8.74 -2.30
N GLU A 325 14.92 7.65 -2.46
CA GLU A 325 15.07 6.50 -1.56
C GLU A 325 16.41 5.78 -1.72
N SER A 326 17.11 5.93 -2.86
CA SER A 326 18.44 5.33 -3.07
C SER A 326 19.51 5.91 -2.14
N ASP A 327 19.26 7.08 -1.54
CA ASP A 327 20.18 7.72 -0.58
C ASP A 327 19.99 7.26 0.86
N TRP A 328 18.96 6.47 1.12
CA TRP A 328 18.55 6.13 2.48
C TRP A 328 18.97 4.71 2.81
N GLU A 329 19.44 4.53 4.06
CA GLU A 329 19.81 3.22 4.60
C GLU A 329 18.65 2.61 5.38
N LEU A 330 18.56 1.29 5.44
CA LEU A 330 17.52 0.59 6.18
C LEU A 330 17.72 0.73 7.69
N ALA A 331 16.63 1.05 8.39
CA ALA A 331 16.57 0.93 9.84
C ALA A 331 16.37 -0.54 10.26
N LEU A 332 16.62 -0.83 11.54
CA LEU A 332 16.35 -2.15 12.09
C LEU A 332 14.86 -2.53 11.98
N PRO A 333 14.51 -3.77 11.60
CA PRO A 333 13.13 -4.21 11.53
C PRO A 333 12.41 -4.13 12.88
N THR A 334 11.15 -3.70 12.85
CA THR A 334 10.30 -3.66 14.04
C THR A 334 9.76 -5.05 14.39
N SER A 335 9.16 -5.17 15.57
CA SER A 335 8.49 -6.41 16.00
C SER A 335 7.03 -6.52 15.50
N LEU A 336 6.58 -5.66 14.58
CA LEU A 336 5.18 -5.56 14.17
C LEU A 336 4.61 -6.88 13.65
N VAL A 337 5.29 -7.53 12.70
CA VAL A 337 4.84 -8.81 12.10
C VAL A 337 4.57 -9.85 13.20
N ARG A 338 5.57 -10.10 14.04
CA ARG A 338 5.47 -11.04 15.16
C ARG A 338 4.36 -10.67 16.16
N ARG A 339 4.13 -9.37 16.41
CA ARG A 339 3.09 -8.89 17.33
C ARG A 339 1.69 -9.06 16.75
N ALA A 340 1.52 -8.92 15.44
CA ALA A 340 0.28 -9.15 14.71
C ALA A 340 -0.05 -10.65 14.67
N HIS A 341 0.92 -11.51 14.31
CA HIS A 341 0.71 -12.97 14.28
C HIS A 341 0.29 -13.56 15.63
N ARG A 342 0.83 -13.07 16.76
CA ARG A 342 0.40 -13.51 18.09
C ARG A 342 -1.08 -13.26 18.39
N ARG A 343 -1.74 -12.43 17.58
CA ARG A 343 -3.18 -12.11 17.64
C ARG A 343 -3.97 -12.75 16.50
N GLY A 344 -3.34 -13.59 15.69
CA GLY A 344 -3.97 -14.22 14.53
C GLY A 344 -4.21 -13.26 13.36
N LEU A 345 -3.50 -12.12 13.32
CA LEU A 345 -3.58 -11.15 12.22
C LEU A 345 -2.51 -11.46 11.17
N GLU A 346 -2.94 -11.67 9.92
CA GLU A 346 -2.05 -11.71 8.75
C GLU A 346 -1.45 -10.32 8.47
N VAL A 347 -0.27 -10.26 7.84
CA VAL A 347 0.44 -9.01 7.54
C VAL A 347 0.82 -8.93 6.07
N HIS A 348 0.20 -8.00 5.35
CA HIS A 348 0.37 -7.80 3.91
C HIS A 348 0.87 -6.38 3.59
N PRO A 349 2.18 -6.07 3.71
CA PRO A 349 2.68 -4.71 3.50
C PRO A 349 2.58 -4.22 2.06
N TYR A 350 2.49 -2.90 1.92
CA TYR A 350 2.50 -2.17 0.65
C TYR A 350 3.53 -1.03 0.64
N THR A 351 4.00 -0.52 -0.49
CA THR A 351 3.96 -1.12 -1.83
C THR A 351 5.39 -1.36 -2.29
N PHE A 352 5.66 -2.54 -2.82
CA PHE A 352 6.96 -2.91 -3.36
C PHE A 352 7.05 -2.50 -4.83
N ARG A 353 8.17 -1.87 -5.19
CA ARG A 353 8.36 -1.18 -6.47
C ARG A 353 9.80 -1.34 -6.93
N ASN A 354 9.98 -1.62 -8.22
CA ASN A 354 11.29 -1.93 -8.77
C ASN A 354 12.13 -0.71 -9.14
N GLU A 355 11.51 0.46 -9.26
CA GLU A 355 12.25 1.64 -9.70
C GLU A 355 13.34 2.00 -8.67
N GLU A 356 14.58 2.17 -9.13
CA GLU A 356 15.77 2.38 -8.29
C GLU A 356 15.59 3.48 -7.24
N LYS A 357 14.98 4.61 -7.64
CA LYS A 357 14.61 5.73 -6.75
C LYS A 357 13.64 5.40 -5.60
N ARG A 358 13.18 4.15 -5.51
CA ARG A 358 12.23 3.62 -4.51
C ARG A 358 12.82 2.45 -3.72
N LEU A 359 14.12 2.23 -3.84
CA LEU A 359 14.87 1.18 -3.17
C LEU A 359 15.89 1.85 -2.26
N ALA A 360 15.93 1.45 -1.00
CA ALA A 360 17.00 1.83 -0.08
C ALA A 360 18.38 1.40 -0.62
N SER A 361 19.42 2.14 -0.25
CA SER A 361 20.80 1.92 -0.68
C SER A 361 21.30 0.49 -0.37
N ASP A 362 20.85 -0.10 0.75
CA ASP A 362 21.16 -1.47 1.18
C ASP A 362 20.79 -2.54 0.14
N TYR A 363 19.80 -2.27 -0.72
CA TYR A 363 19.40 -3.21 -1.77
C TYR A 363 20.32 -3.16 -2.98
N ALA A 364 21.21 -2.17 -3.08
CA ALA A 364 22.14 -1.98 -4.20
C ALA A 364 21.46 -2.05 -5.58
N GLY A 365 20.24 -1.48 -5.67
CA GLY A 365 19.42 -1.49 -6.88
C GLY A 365 18.75 -2.84 -7.22
N ASP A 366 18.86 -3.88 -6.37
CA ASP A 366 18.18 -5.16 -6.56
C ASP A 366 16.80 -5.17 -5.86
N PRO A 367 15.68 -5.01 -6.57
CA PRO A 367 14.36 -5.09 -5.96
C PRO A 367 14.05 -6.47 -5.37
N ALA A 368 14.67 -7.55 -5.86
CA ALA A 368 14.46 -8.89 -5.31
C ALA A 368 14.98 -9.01 -3.87
N ALA A 369 16.01 -8.23 -3.49
CA ALA A 369 16.55 -8.19 -2.14
C ALA A 369 15.51 -7.67 -1.14
N GLU A 370 14.73 -6.64 -1.52
CA GLU A 370 13.66 -6.10 -0.68
C GLU A 370 12.58 -7.16 -0.40
N TYR A 371 12.09 -7.86 -1.42
CA TYR A 371 11.10 -8.92 -1.22
C TYR A 371 11.62 -10.02 -0.30
N LYS A 372 12.85 -10.48 -0.52
CA LYS A 372 13.49 -11.55 0.30
C LYS A 372 13.63 -11.12 1.76
N LEU A 373 13.99 -9.87 2.03
CA LEU A 373 14.04 -9.34 3.39
C LEU A 373 12.67 -9.46 4.07
N PHE A 374 11.61 -9.00 3.42
CA PHE A 374 10.27 -9.04 4.02
C PHE A 374 9.74 -10.47 4.17
N PHE A 375 10.05 -11.37 3.23
CA PHE A 375 9.77 -12.80 3.41
C PHE A 375 10.50 -13.38 4.63
N ALA A 376 11.80 -13.08 4.81
CA ALA A 376 12.55 -13.50 5.99
C ALA A 376 11.98 -12.97 7.32
N LEU A 377 11.35 -11.79 7.29
CA LEU A 377 10.65 -11.19 8.43
C LEU A 377 9.28 -11.82 8.72
N GLY A 378 8.81 -12.74 7.87
CA GLY A 378 7.63 -13.54 8.09
C GLY A 378 6.32 -12.92 7.56
N VAL A 379 6.35 -11.94 6.65
CA VAL A 379 5.10 -11.39 6.11
C VAL A 379 4.28 -12.47 5.39
N ASP A 380 2.96 -12.37 5.45
CA ASP A 380 2.03 -13.36 4.87
C ASP A 380 1.75 -13.09 3.38
N GLY A 381 2.18 -11.94 2.88
CA GLY A 381 2.02 -11.52 1.49
C GLY A 381 2.56 -10.13 1.24
N VAL A 382 2.69 -9.74 -0.03
CA VAL A 382 3.22 -8.44 -0.44
C VAL A 382 2.38 -7.83 -1.56
N PHE A 383 2.07 -6.54 -1.45
CA PHE A 383 1.48 -5.76 -2.55
C PHE A 383 2.59 -5.26 -3.46
N SER A 384 2.57 -5.70 -4.72
CA SER A 384 3.61 -5.41 -5.70
C SER A 384 3.04 -4.74 -6.95
N ASP A 385 3.71 -3.68 -7.41
CA ASP A 385 3.46 -3.10 -8.73
C ASP A 385 4.10 -3.94 -9.86
N PHE A 386 4.99 -4.87 -9.48
CA PHE A 386 5.78 -5.75 -10.35
C PHE A 386 5.60 -7.23 -9.90
N PRO A 387 4.45 -7.86 -10.23
CA PRO A 387 4.13 -9.18 -9.68
C PRO A 387 5.14 -10.27 -10.06
N ASP A 388 5.75 -10.17 -11.25
CA ASP A 388 6.77 -11.09 -11.73
C ASP A 388 8.03 -11.08 -10.85
N THR A 389 8.47 -9.90 -10.42
CA THR A 389 9.64 -9.76 -9.53
C THR A 389 9.34 -10.35 -8.16
N ALA A 390 8.15 -10.08 -7.61
CA ALA A 390 7.72 -10.64 -6.34
C ALA A 390 7.60 -12.17 -6.37
N VAL A 391 7.04 -12.75 -7.45
CA VAL A 391 6.94 -14.20 -7.63
C VAL A 391 8.33 -14.83 -7.73
N ALA A 392 9.21 -14.28 -8.57
CA ALA A 392 10.56 -14.80 -8.74
C ALA A 392 11.37 -14.74 -7.43
N ALA A 393 11.26 -13.63 -6.68
CA ALA A 393 11.93 -13.48 -5.39
C ALA A 393 11.41 -14.48 -4.35
N ARG A 394 10.09 -14.72 -4.30
CA ARG A 394 9.46 -15.69 -3.41
C ARG A 394 9.93 -17.11 -3.75
N GLU A 395 9.86 -17.50 -5.01
CA GLU A 395 10.30 -18.83 -5.46
C GLU A 395 11.78 -19.05 -5.14
N ALA A 396 12.64 -18.07 -5.42
CA ALA A 396 14.06 -18.16 -5.10
C ALA A 396 14.33 -18.26 -3.59
N PHE A 397 13.57 -17.54 -2.76
CA PHE A 397 13.76 -17.55 -1.30
C PHE A 397 13.37 -18.89 -0.66
N PHE A 398 12.25 -19.50 -1.09
CA PHE A 398 11.71 -20.73 -0.50
C PHE A 398 12.14 -22.02 -1.23
N ALA A 399 12.91 -21.93 -2.31
CA ALA A 399 13.52 -23.09 -2.97
C ALA A 399 14.84 -23.55 -2.33
N GLY A 400 15.47 -22.70 -1.51
CA GLY A 400 16.64 -23.03 -0.69
C GLY A 400 16.23 -23.54 0.69
#